data_AF-A0A7R9YK02-F1
#
_entry.id   AF-A0A7R9YK02-F1
#
_cell.length_a   1.000
_cell.length_b   1.000
_cell.length_c   1.000
_cell.angle_alpha   90.00
_cell.angle_beta   90.00
_cell.angle_gamma   90.00
#
_symmetry.space_group_name_H-M   'P 1'
#
loop_
_entity.id
_entity.type
_entity.pdbx_description
1 polymer ?
#
loop_
_entity_poly.entity_id
_entity_poly.type
_entity_poly.pdbx_seq_one_letter_code
_entity_poly.pdbx_strand_id
1 'polypeptide(L)'
;VRNTAEAEDRVDFFVVHSHLDSAELKRAALADWCARREDCGETVWLDVLSDDAGITQDERLAHMPFHLARARKLLVLCGLDFARSFEAVAQLFIWVVLGGSLDDVELLLLGGPESAA
;
A
#
# COMPACT_ATOMS: atom_id res chain seq x y z
N VAL A 1 -5.15 4.31 29.80
CA VAL A 1 -5.47 5.66 29.26
C VAL A 1 -5.43 5.54 27.75
N ARG A 2 -6.58 5.48 27.08
CA ARG A 2 -6.62 5.54 25.61
C ARG A 2 -6.51 7.02 25.24
N ASN A 3 -5.41 7.38 24.58
CA ASN A 3 -5.16 8.74 24.15
C ASN A 3 -6.03 9.01 22.93
N THR A 4 -7.04 9.86 23.07
CA THR A 4 -8.05 10.19 22.04
C THR A 4 -7.55 11.17 20.97
N ALA A 5 -6.22 11.33 20.81
CA ALA A 5 -5.60 12.13 19.77
C ALA A 5 -5.30 11.35 18.46
N GLU A 6 -5.54 10.04 18.40
CA GLU A 6 -5.09 9.15 17.31
C GLU A 6 -6.06 9.01 16.11
N ALA A 7 -7.16 9.77 16.07
CA ALA A 7 -8.19 9.59 15.04
C ALA A 7 -7.94 10.38 13.74
N GLU A 8 -7.26 11.53 13.79
CA GLU A 8 -7.17 12.45 12.64
C GLU A 8 -6.03 12.15 11.66
N ASP A 9 -5.09 11.27 12.02
CA ASP A 9 -3.93 10.92 11.18
C ASP A 9 -3.99 9.50 10.58
N ARG A 10 -5.04 8.72 10.84
CA ARG A 10 -5.14 7.35 10.31
C ARG A 10 -5.58 7.36 8.84
N VAL A 11 -4.99 6.47 8.05
CA VAL A 11 -5.41 6.19 6.68
C VAL A 11 -6.11 4.83 6.63
N ASP A 12 -7.15 4.70 5.81
CA ASP A 12 -7.86 3.44 5.68
C ASP A 12 -7.01 2.38 4.98
N PHE A 13 -6.32 2.78 3.92
CA PHE A 13 -5.45 1.91 3.14
C PHE A 13 -4.07 2.51 2.94
N PHE A 14 -3.03 1.71 3.16
CA PHE A 14 -1.70 1.97 2.62
C PHE A 14 -1.45 1.04 1.43
N VAL A 15 -1.08 1.61 0.29
CA VAL A 15 -0.85 0.84 -0.93
C VAL A 15 0.59 0.34 -0.94
N VAL A 16 0.75 -0.99 -0.96
CA VAL A 16 2.03 -1.67 -1.15
C VAL A 16 2.12 -2.11 -2.60
N HIS A 17 3.14 -1.66 -3.32
CA HIS A 17 3.37 -2.08 -4.70
C HIS A 17 4.86 -2.06 -5.06
N SER A 18 5.24 -2.81 -6.09
CA SER A 18 6.57 -2.70 -6.68
C SER A 18 6.59 -1.58 -7.72
N HIS A 19 7.64 -0.77 -7.78
CA HIS A 19 7.83 0.19 -8.89
C HIS A 19 8.17 -0.52 -10.22
N LEU A 20 8.62 -1.79 -10.16
CA LEU A 20 8.95 -2.60 -11.34
C LEU A 20 7.71 -3.10 -12.09
N ASP A 21 6.59 -3.29 -11.38
CA ASP A 21 5.35 -3.76 -11.98
C ASP A 21 4.72 -2.70 -12.91
N SER A 22 3.96 -3.13 -13.92
CA SER A 22 3.34 -2.25 -14.91
C SER A 22 2.44 -1.18 -14.28
N ALA A 23 2.73 0.08 -14.57
CA ALA A 23 1.92 1.21 -14.13
C ALA A 23 0.49 1.17 -14.71
N GLU A 24 0.32 0.65 -15.92
CA GLU A 24 -1.00 0.53 -16.57
C GLU A 24 -1.86 -0.51 -15.86
N LEU A 25 -1.29 -1.67 -15.51
CA LEU A 25 -2.02 -2.71 -14.77
C LEU A 25 -2.41 -2.25 -13.37
N LYS A 26 -1.52 -1.52 -12.66
CA LYS A 26 -1.85 -0.92 -11.36
C LYS A 26 -3.02 0.06 -11.49
N ARG A 27 -2.99 0.92 -12.50
CA ARG A 27 -4.04 1.93 -12.73
C ARG A 27 -5.38 1.27 -13.01
N ALA A 28 -5.41 0.24 -13.85
CA ALA A 28 -6.62 -0.53 -14.13
C ALA A 28 -7.16 -1.21 -12.85
N ALA A 29 -6.31 -1.93 -12.13
CA ALA A 29 -6.71 -2.62 -10.89
C ALA A 29 -7.24 -1.65 -9.82
N LEU A 30 -6.60 -0.49 -9.65
CA LEU A 30 -7.07 0.55 -8.72
C LEU A 30 -8.40 1.16 -9.17
N ALA A 31 -8.59 1.40 -10.47
CA ALA A 31 -9.85 1.91 -11.00
C ALA A 31 -11.00 0.92 -10.74
N ASP A 32 -10.79 -0.37 -11.01
CA ASP A 32 -11.78 -1.41 -10.76
C ASP A 32 -12.04 -1.60 -9.26
N TRP A 33 -10.99 -1.53 -8.44
CA TRP A 33 -11.11 -1.58 -6.98
C TRP A 33 -11.94 -0.40 -6.45
N CYS A 34 -11.71 0.82 -6.94
CA CYS A 34 -12.52 1.99 -6.58
C CYS A 34 -13.98 1.83 -7.05
N ALA A 35 -14.21 1.36 -8.28
CA ALA A 35 -15.55 1.24 -8.85
C ALA A 35 -16.44 0.24 -8.11
N ARG A 36 -15.86 -0.78 -7.46
CA ARG A 36 -16.57 -1.77 -6.65
C ARG A 36 -16.95 -1.28 -5.24
N ARG A 37 -16.48 -0.12 -4.83
CA ARG A 37 -16.71 0.41 -3.48
C ARG A 37 -17.83 1.44 -3.51
N GLU A 38 -18.86 1.19 -2.71
CA GLU A 38 -20.07 2.03 -2.64
C GLU A 38 -19.84 3.35 -1.88
N ASP A 39 -18.82 3.41 -1.02
CA ASP A 39 -18.47 4.59 -0.23
C ASP A 39 -17.13 5.19 -0.68
N CYS A 40 -17.16 6.43 -1.17
CA CYS A 40 -15.98 7.21 -1.56
C CYS A 40 -15.21 7.82 -0.37
N GLY A 41 -15.52 7.42 0.86
CA GLY A 41 -15.05 8.07 2.08
C GLY A 41 -13.72 7.54 2.62
N GLU A 42 -13.23 6.41 2.09
CA GLU A 42 -11.99 5.79 2.56
C GLU A 42 -10.76 6.56 2.08
N THR A 43 -9.84 6.80 3.01
CA THR A 43 -8.58 7.48 2.74
C THR A 43 -7.50 6.50 2.30
N VAL A 44 -6.90 6.75 1.14
CA VAL A 44 -5.85 5.89 0.57
C VAL A 44 -4.53 6.65 0.56
N TRP A 45 -3.52 6.08 1.19
CA TRP A 45 -2.14 6.50 1.04
C TRP A 45 -1.48 5.66 -0.05
N LEU A 46 -1.27 6.29 -1.20
CA LEU A 46 -0.39 5.74 -2.23
C LEU A 46 0.97 6.40 -2.05
N ASP A 47 2.00 5.57 -1.88
CA ASP A 47 3.36 6.04 -1.85
C ASP A 47 3.80 6.45 -3.26
N VAL A 48 3.30 7.59 -3.72
CA VAL A 48 3.79 8.26 -4.93
C VAL A 48 5.09 8.91 -4.52
N LEU A 49 6.14 8.11 -4.48
CA LEU A 49 7.48 8.62 -4.32
C LEU A 49 7.81 9.26 -5.67
N SER A 50 7.42 10.53 -5.80
CA SER A 50 8.14 11.44 -6.66
C SER A 50 9.62 11.23 -6.36
N ASP A 51 10.45 11.12 -7.39
CA ASP A 51 11.89 11.30 -7.29
C ASP A 51 12.18 12.74 -6.85
N ASP A 52 11.67 13.15 -5.68
CA ASP A 52 11.94 14.42 -5.04
C ASP A 52 13.44 14.39 -4.76
N ALA A 53 14.15 15.10 -5.64
CA ALA A 53 15.59 15.15 -5.70
C ALA A 53 16.14 15.64 -4.35
N GLY A 54 16.42 14.71 -3.44
CA GLY A 54 16.87 15.04 -2.09
C GLY A 54 16.65 13.96 -1.03
N ILE A 55 15.75 12.99 -1.23
CA ILE A 55 15.53 11.92 -0.25
C ILE A 55 16.16 10.60 -0.75
N THR A 56 17.06 10.05 0.05
CA THR A 56 17.69 8.75 -0.22
C THR A 56 16.74 7.59 0.05
N GLN A 57 17.05 6.42 -0.52
CA GLN A 57 16.29 5.19 -0.26
C GLN A 57 16.33 4.82 1.23
N ASP A 58 17.45 5.05 1.92
CA ASP A 58 17.59 4.76 3.35
C ASP A 58 16.69 5.65 4.21
N GLU A 59 16.59 6.94 3.88
CA GLU A 59 15.68 7.87 4.54
C GLU A 59 14.22 7.48 4.32
N ARG A 60 13.85 7.08 3.10
CA ARG A 60 12.50 6.56 2.80
C ARG A 60 12.16 5.33 3.66
N LEU A 61 13.08 4.37 3.73
CA LEU A 61 12.91 3.16 4.54
C LEU A 61 12.82 3.49 6.03
N ALA A 62 13.52 4.51 6.52
CA ALA A 62 13.46 4.94 7.92
C ALA A 62 12.09 5.50 8.32
N HIS A 63 11.39 6.18 7.41
CA HIS A 63 10.05 6.72 7.65
C HIS A 63 8.92 5.71 7.42
N MET A 64 9.20 4.61 6.74
CA MET A 64 8.23 3.59 6.35
C MET A 64 7.41 3.01 7.53
N PRO A 65 8.00 2.69 8.70
CA PRO A 65 7.21 2.21 9.84
C PRO A 65 6.19 3.23 10.34
N PHE A 66 6.50 4.54 10.26
CA PHE A 66 5.59 5.59 10.67
C PHE A 66 4.37 5.66 9.75
N HIS A 67 4.57 5.57 8.44
CA HIS A 67 3.46 5.57 7.48
C HIS A 67 2.60 4.30 7.60
N LEU A 68 3.22 3.13 7.73
CA LEU A 68 2.51 1.86 7.90
C LEU A 68 1.72 1.80 9.21
N ALA A 69 2.25 2.34 10.30
CA ALA A 69 1.55 2.38 11.60
C ALA A 69 0.27 3.22 11.57
N ARG A 70 0.13 4.14 10.61
CA ARG A 70 -1.08 4.97 10.43
C ARG A 70 -2.17 4.25 9.65
N ALA A 71 -1.84 3.16 8.95
CA ALA A 71 -2.76 2.44 8.09
C ALA A 71 -3.65 1.47 8.88
N ARG A 72 -4.94 1.44 8.56
CA ARG A 72 -5.87 0.44 9.07
C ARG A 72 -5.76 -0.88 8.31
N LYS A 73 -5.55 -0.80 6.99
CA LYS A 73 -5.41 -1.94 6.09
C LYS A 73 -4.28 -1.74 5.10
N LEU A 74 -3.79 -2.84 4.53
CA LEU A 74 -2.94 -2.82 3.35
C LEU A 74 -3.73 -3.12 2.09
N LEU A 75 -3.49 -2.35 1.03
CA LEU A 75 -3.87 -2.71 -0.32
C LEU A 75 -2.61 -3.12 -1.09
N VAL A 76 -2.46 -4.41 -1.37
CA VAL A 76 -1.27 -4.96 -2.03
C VAL A 76 -1.54 -5.10 -3.52
N LEU A 77 -0.81 -4.37 -4.35
CA LEU A 77 -0.82 -4.52 -5.80
C LEU A 77 0.27 -5.51 -6.21
N CYS A 78 -0.09 -6.77 -6.39
CA CYS A 78 0.85 -7.86 -6.62
C CYS A 78 0.95 -8.19 -8.11
N GLY A 79 1.99 -7.69 -8.78
CA GLY A 79 2.37 -8.10 -10.13
C GLY A 79 3.52 -9.11 -10.14
N LEU A 80 3.98 -9.45 -11.36
CA LEU A 80 5.01 -10.46 -11.59
C LEU A 80 6.35 -10.11 -10.93
N ASP A 81 6.67 -8.82 -10.81
CA ASP A 81 7.92 -8.34 -10.24
C ASP A 81 7.77 -7.86 -8.79
N PHE A 82 6.60 -8.11 -8.16
CA PHE A 82 6.33 -7.68 -6.79
C PHE A 82 7.38 -8.21 -5.81
N ALA A 83 7.58 -9.53 -5.78
CA ALA A 83 8.50 -10.20 -4.88
C ALA A 83 9.98 -9.87 -5.15
N ARG A 84 10.29 -9.21 -6.27
CA ARG A 84 11.63 -8.77 -6.63
C ARG A 84 11.93 -7.35 -6.12
N SER A 85 10.90 -6.60 -5.72
CA SER A 85 11.06 -5.29 -5.09
C SER A 85 11.40 -5.44 -3.61
N PHE A 86 12.63 -5.09 -3.25
CA PHE A 86 13.05 -5.06 -1.85
C PHE A 86 12.14 -4.15 -1.01
N GLU A 87 11.76 -2.98 -1.54
CA GLU A 87 10.90 -2.01 -0.88
C GLU A 87 9.51 -2.60 -0.57
N ALA A 88 8.89 -3.24 -1.56
CA ALA A 88 7.56 -3.85 -1.38
C ALA A 88 7.60 -5.00 -0.35
N VAL A 89 8.65 -5.82 -0.40
CA VAL A 89 8.85 -6.92 0.59
C VAL A 89 9.14 -6.36 1.99
N ALA A 90 9.93 -5.30 2.09
CA ALA A 90 10.23 -4.63 3.35
C ALA A 90 8.97 -4.03 3.98
N GLN A 91 8.10 -3.40 3.18
CA GLN A 91 6.80 -2.89 3.64
C GLN A 91 5.94 -3.99 4.27
N LEU A 92 5.85 -5.16 3.61
CA LEU A 92 5.11 -6.31 4.17
C LEU A 92 5.73 -6.81 5.47
N PHE A 93 7.06 -6.92 5.54
CA PHE A 93 7.74 -7.33 6.76
C PHE A 93 7.50 -6.35 7.91
N ILE A 94 7.60 -5.05 7.65
CA ILE A 94 7.37 -4.00 8.64
C ILE A 94 5.92 -4.04 9.14
N TRP A 95 4.94 -4.21 8.26
CA TRP A 95 3.53 -4.37 8.64
C TRP A 95 3.32 -5.48 9.67
N VAL A 96 3.92 -6.66 9.41
CA VAL A 96 3.86 -7.80 10.34
C VAL A 96 4.53 -7.47 11.67
N VAL A 97 5.70 -6.81 11.65
CA VAL A 97 6.43 -6.40 12.87
C VAL A 97 5.62 -5.39 13.70
N LEU A 98 4.85 -4.52 13.06
CA LEU A 98 3.96 -3.56 13.73
C LEU A 98 2.68 -4.21 14.29
N GLY A 99 2.48 -5.51 14.09
CA GLY A 99 1.32 -6.25 14.59
C GLY A 99 0.13 -6.30 13.64
N GLY A 100 0.33 -5.98 12.37
CA GLY A 100 -0.70 -6.10 11.34
C GLY A 100 -1.14 -7.55 11.09
N SER A 101 -2.43 -7.75 10.79
CA SER A 101 -3.01 -9.05 10.46
C SER A 101 -3.06 -9.28 8.95
N LEU A 102 -3.14 -10.55 8.54
CA LEU A 102 -3.50 -10.94 7.16
C LEU A 102 -4.97 -10.59 6.85
N ASP A 103 -5.85 -10.58 7.85
CA ASP A 103 -7.26 -10.20 7.68
C ASP A 103 -7.44 -8.72 7.28
N ASP A 104 -6.42 -7.90 7.53
CA ASP A 104 -6.36 -6.48 7.19
C ASP A 104 -5.66 -6.23 5.84
N VAL A 105 -5.38 -7.28 5.06
CA VAL A 105 -4.72 -7.19 3.75
C VAL A 105 -5.72 -7.48 2.63
N GLU A 106 -5.89 -6.51 1.75
CA GLU A 106 -6.60 -6.68 0.47
C GLU A 106 -5.56 -6.85 -0.66
N LEU A 107 -5.70 -7.91 -1.45
CA LEU A 107 -4.76 -8.25 -2.52
C LEU A 107 -5.39 -8.02 -3.88
N LEU A 108 -4.71 -7.27 -4.75
CA LEU A 108 -5.04 -7.11 -6.17
C LEU A 108 -3.94 -7.74 -7.02
N LEU A 109 -4.28 -8.82 -7.72
CA LEU A 109 -3.36 -9.48 -8.65
C LEU A 109 -3.32 -8.71 -9.98
N LEU A 110 -2.13 -8.31 -10.42
CA LEU A 110 -1.94 -7.57 -11.65
C LEU A 110 -1.70 -8.53 -12.83
N GLY A 111 -2.56 -8.46 -13.86
CA GLY A 111 -2.38 -9.25 -15.09
C GLY A 111 -2.67 -10.76 -14.95
N GLY A 112 -3.30 -11.18 -13.85
CA GLY A 112 -3.84 -12.53 -13.70
C GLY A 112 -5.16 -12.73 -14.47
N PRO A 113 -5.61 -13.98 -14.67
CA PRO A 113 -6.86 -14.30 -15.37
C PRO A 113 -8.12 -13.69 -14.73
N GLU A 114 -8.06 -13.30 -13.45
CA GLU A 114 -9.14 -12.60 -12.74
C GLU A 114 -9.23 -11.09 -13.08
N SER A 115 -8.21 -10.53 -13.73
CA SER A 115 -8.19 -9.12 -14.16
C SER A 115 -8.89 -8.88 -15.51
N ALA A 116 -9.48 -9.92 -16.12
CA ALA A 116 -10.06 -9.89 -17.46
C ALA A 116 -11.58 -10.15 -17.50
N ALA A 117 -12.28 -9.98 -16.37
CA ALA A 117 -13.72 -10.17 -16.25
C ALA A 117 -14.46 -8.83 -16.14
#